data_AF-A0A515A7S0-F1
#
_entry.id   AF-A0A515A7S0-F1
#
_cell.length_a   1.000
_cell.length_b   1.000
_cell.length_c   1.000
_cell.angle_alpha   90.00
_cell.angle_beta   90.00
_cell.angle_gamma   90.00
#
_symmetry.space_group_name_H-M   'P 1'
#
loop_
_entity.id
_entity.type
_entity.pdbx_description
1 polymer ?
#
loop_
_entity_poly.entity_id
_entity_poly.type
_entity_poly.pdbx_seq_one_letter_code
_entity_poly.pdbx_strand_id
1 'polypeptide(L)'
;MTTSIKKILINYIDDAVRKGAFVGDKGVVEVVRYLNENGRPSWLIKTTIDDSYKDNPPVEWASLESDIILFYDTNSSSNDVIKHKPTPELLRCLDDAIKDRLYIRPTRRERLVDSGFTTPARKPIIIKTRRISTSNSIVIVFEADGSITKYQPV
;
A
#
# COMPACT_ATOMS: atom_id res chain seq x y z
N MET A 1 -2.01 -2.67 -29.68
CA MET A 1 -0.85 -2.95 -28.80
C MET A 1 -1.40 -3.28 -27.42
N THR A 2 -1.20 -4.50 -26.94
CA THR A 2 -1.63 -4.92 -25.60
C THR A 2 -0.71 -4.29 -24.56
N THR A 3 -1.25 -3.42 -23.70
CA THR A 3 -0.47 -2.82 -22.62
C THR A 3 -0.18 -3.89 -21.57
N SER A 4 1.09 -4.20 -21.32
CA SER A 4 1.47 -5.15 -20.27
C SER A 4 1.25 -4.54 -18.88
N ILE A 5 0.67 -5.33 -17.96
CA ILE A 5 0.52 -4.99 -16.54
C ILE A 5 1.85 -4.54 -15.92
N LYS A 6 2.95 -5.23 -16.28
CA LYS A 6 4.30 -4.88 -15.84
C LYS A 6 4.65 -3.43 -16.17
N LYS A 7 4.34 -2.98 -17.39
CA LYS A 7 4.60 -1.60 -17.84
C LYS A 7 3.73 -0.59 -17.08
N ILE A 8 2.49 -0.95 -16.75
CA ILE A 8 1.60 -0.07 -15.97
C ILE A 8 2.14 0.12 -14.56
N LEU A 9 2.61 -0.94 -13.92
CA LEU A 9 3.20 -0.89 -12.58
C LEU A 9 4.49 -0.06 -12.55
N ILE A 10 5.40 -0.27 -13.50
CA ILE A 10 6.64 0.53 -13.62
C ILE A 10 6.28 2.02 -13.77
N ASN A 11 5.40 2.35 -14.73
CA ASN A 11 5.00 3.74 -14.95
C ASN A 11 4.35 4.37 -13.70
N TYR A 12 3.58 3.58 -12.94
CA TYR A 12 2.97 4.03 -11.70
C TYR A 12 4.01 4.32 -10.61
N ILE A 13 5.01 3.44 -10.46
CA ILE A 13 6.13 3.63 -9.52
C ILE A 13 6.91 4.90 -9.89
N ASP A 14 7.27 5.06 -11.17
CA ASP A 14 7.96 6.25 -11.67
C ASP A 14 7.16 7.55 -11.44
N ASP A 15 5.84 7.50 -11.64
CA ASP A 15 4.94 8.62 -11.33
C ASP A 15 4.92 8.92 -9.82
N ALA A 16 4.87 7.89 -8.99
CA ALA A 16 4.83 8.01 -7.54
C ALA A 16 6.13 8.60 -6.98
N VAL A 17 7.30 8.17 -7.49
CA VAL A 17 8.61 8.75 -7.17
C VAL A 17 8.65 10.22 -7.57
N ARG A 18 8.31 10.55 -8.83
CA ARG A 18 8.33 11.95 -9.33
C ARG A 18 7.42 12.88 -8.53
N LYS A 19 6.29 12.38 -8.04
CA LYS A 19 5.33 13.14 -7.24
C LYS A 19 5.63 13.12 -5.74
N GLY A 20 6.72 12.48 -5.31
CA GLY A 20 7.13 12.43 -3.90
C GLY A 20 6.20 11.62 -3.00
N ALA A 21 5.51 10.61 -3.54
CA ALA A 21 4.68 9.70 -2.74
C ALA A 21 5.51 8.83 -1.79
N PHE A 22 6.73 8.47 -2.21
CA PHE A 22 7.71 7.77 -1.40
C PHE A 22 8.58 8.77 -0.65
N VAL A 23 8.26 9.00 0.62
CA VAL A 23 8.99 9.95 1.46
C VAL A 23 10.27 9.29 1.96
N GLY A 24 11.42 9.90 1.70
CA GLY A 24 12.72 9.40 2.16
C GLY A 24 13.10 8.04 1.59
N ASP A 25 12.74 7.78 0.33
CA ASP A 25 12.95 6.50 -0.37
C ASP A 25 12.30 5.29 0.34
N LYS A 26 11.24 5.57 1.10
CA LYS A 26 10.43 4.58 1.80
C LYS A 26 9.05 4.48 1.20
N GLY A 27 8.67 3.25 0.93
CA GLY A 27 7.32 2.80 0.66
C GLY A 27 7.29 1.54 -0.17
N VAL A 28 6.08 1.04 -0.34
CA VAL A 28 5.75 -0.12 -1.17
C VAL A 28 4.50 0.19 -1.98
N VAL A 29 4.26 -0.59 -3.02
CA VAL A 29 3.01 -0.53 -3.78
C VAL A 29 2.05 -1.56 -3.23
N GLU A 30 0.80 -1.15 -3.00
CA GLU A 30 -0.31 -2.05 -2.72
C GLU A 30 -1.19 -2.20 -3.95
N VAL A 31 -1.57 -3.45 -4.25
CA VAL A 31 -2.53 -3.82 -5.29
C VAL A 31 -3.71 -4.48 -4.60
N VAL A 32 -4.87 -3.84 -4.64
CA VAL A 32 -6.13 -4.37 -4.13
C VAL A 32 -6.93 -4.90 -5.31
N ARG A 33 -7.16 -6.22 -5.33
CA ARG A 33 -7.87 -6.94 -6.39
C ARG A 33 -9.34 -7.11 -6.01
N TYR A 34 -10.24 -6.76 -6.92
CA TYR A 34 -11.68 -6.80 -6.71
C TYR A 34 -12.45 -6.99 -8.02
N LEU A 35 -13.74 -7.27 -7.91
CA LEU A 35 -14.69 -7.17 -9.03
C LEU A 35 -15.41 -5.83 -8.94
N ASN A 36 -15.41 -5.05 -10.02
CA ASN A 36 -16.13 -3.78 -10.03
C ASN A 36 -17.66 -3.99 -10.12
N GLU A 37 -18.42 -2.89 -10.11
CA GLU A 37 -19.90 -2.91 -10.19
C GLU A 37 -20.45 -3.65 -11.43
N ASN A 38 -19.66 -3.72 -12.50
CA ASN A 38 -20.00 -4.46 -13.72
C ASN A 38 -19.50 -5.92 -13.71
N GLY A 39 -19.02 -6.42 -12.57
CA GLY A 39 -18.46 -7.75 -12.43
C GLY A 39 -17.11 -7.96 -13.13
N ARG A 40 -16.41 -6.89 -13.53
CA ARG A 40 -15.12 -6.99 -14.22
C ARG A 40 -13.97 -7.02 -13.21
N PRO A 41 -12.96 -7.90 -13.38
CA PRO A 41 -11.75 -7.88 -12.58
C PRO A 41 -11.08 -6.52 -12.65
N SER A 42 -10.73 -5.97 -11.49
CA SER A 42 -10.18 -4.63 -11.36
C SER A 42 -9.14 -4.59 -10.25
N TRP A 43 -8.09 -3.79 -10.45
CA TRP A 43 -7.04 -3.56 -9.47
C TRP A 43 -7.01 -2.08 -9.07
N LEU A 44 -7.05 -1.80 -7.78
CA LEU A 44 -6.70 -0.50 -7.22
C LEU A 44 -5.23 -0.54 -6.80
N ILE A 45 -4.42 0.33 -7.40
CA ILE A 45 -3.00 0.46 -7.12
C ILE A 45 -2.78 1.74 -6.32
N LYS A 46 -2.10 1.63 -5.18
CA LYS A 46 -1.78 2.77 -4.30
C LYS A 46 -0.41 2.59 -3.66
N THR A 47 0.20 3.67 -3.17
CA THR A 47 1.45 3.63 -2.41
C THR A 47 1.16 3.64 -0.91
N THR A 48 1.91 2.84 -0.15
CA THR A 48 1.92 2.84 1.31
C THR A 48 3.34 3.08 1.80
N ILE A 49 3.50 3.89 2.85
CA ILE A 49 4.81 4.20 3.42
C ILE A 49 5.01 3.63 4.83
N ASP A 50 4.00 3.01 5.41
CA ASP A 50 4.00 2.55 6.79
C ASP A 50 3.81 1.03 6.93
N ASP A 51 4.11 0.49 8.10
CA ASP A 51 3.98 -0.94 8.39
C ASP A 51 2.53 -1.39 8.69
N SER A 52 1.55 -0.82 7.96
CA SER A 52 0.13 -1.19 8.05
C SER A 52 -0.14 -2.65 7.67
N TYR A 53 0.72 -3.28 6.89
CA TYR A 53 0.64 -4.71 6.59
C TYR A 53 0.68 -5.60 7.84
N LYS A 54 1.21 -5.12 8.98
CA LYS A 54 1.21 -5.89 10.24
C LYS A 54 -0.19 -6.04 10.84
N ASP A 55 -1.11 -5.12 10.55
CA ASP A 55 -2.51 -5.20 11.00
C ASP A 55 -3.33 -6.12 10.10
N ASN A 56 -3.02 -6.13 8.80
CA ASN A 56 -3.62 -6.99 7.80
C ASN A 56 -2.56 -7.36 6.74
N PRO A 57 -1.94 -8.54 6.84
CA PRO A 57 -0.91 -8.93 5.88
C PRO A 57 -1.52 -9.19 4.50
N PRO A 58 -0.72 -8.98 3.43
CA PRO A 58 -1.16 -9.29 2.08
C PRO A 58 -1.34 -10.79 1.88
N VAL A 59 -2.16 -11.13 0.90
CA VAL A 59 -2.34 -12.52 0.45
C VAL A 59 -1.07 -13.02 -0.23
N GLU A 60 -0.47 -12.15 -1.04
CA GLU A 60 0.71 -12.44 -1.84
C GLU A 60 1.59 -11.19 -1.90
N TRP A 61 2.87 -11.37 -2.20
CA TRP A 61 3.76 -10.27 -2.51
C TRP A 61 4.70 -10.66 -3.64
N ALA A 62 5.21 -9.67 -4.35
CA ALA A 62 6.20 -9.86 -5.40
C ALA A 62 7.22 -8.73 -5.40
N SER A 63 8.42 -9.03 -5.88
CA SER A 63 9.38 -8.02 -6.27
C SER A 63 9.20 -7.67 -7.75
N LEU A 64 9.22 -6.38 -8.04
CA LEU A 64 9.31 -5.85 -9.39
C LEU A 64 10.54 -4.95 -9.43
N GLU A 65 11.62 -5.45 -10.04
CA GLU A 65 12.94 -4.81 -10.00
C GLU A 65 13.43 -4.67 -8.55
N SER A 66 13.51 -3.45 -8.02
CA SER A 66 13.88 -3.17 -6.63
C SER A 66 12.68 -2.84 -5.73
N ASP A 67 11.47 -2.77 -6.29
CA ASP A 67 10.26 -2.39 -5.59
C ASP A 67 9.47 -3.61 -5.13
N ILE A 68 8.77 -3.45 -4.00
CA ILE A 68 7.92 -4.49 -3.45
C ILE A 68 6.45 -4.14 -3.68
N ILE A 69 5.72 -5.13 -4.16
CA ILE A 69 4.28 -5.05 -4.43
C ILE A 69 3.56 -6.02 -3.50
N LEU A 70 2.61 -5.51 -2.74
CA LEU A 70 1.77 -6.27 -1.82
C LEU A 70 0.38 -6.44 -2.45
N PHE A 71 -0.11 -7.69 -2.53
CA PHE A 71 -1.41 -8.01 -3.11
C PHE A 71 -2.45 -8.33 -2.04
N TYR A 72 -3.62 -7.72 -2.21
CA TYR A 72 -4.76 -7.82 -1.32
C TYR A 72 -6.00 -8.19 -2.12
N ASP A 73 -6.91 -8.95 -1.51
CA ASP A 73 -8.21 -9.26 -2.11
C ASP A 73 -9.33 -8.56 -1.33
N THR A 74 -10.44 -8.22 -2.00
CA THR A 74 -11.65 -7.71 -1.35
C THR A 74 -12.78 -8.74 -1.40
N ASN A 75 -13.70 -8.65 -0.45
CA ASN A 75 -14.89 -9.51 -0.40
C ASN A 75 -16.07 -8.98 -1.25
N SER A 76 -15.99 -7.75 -1.74
CA SER A 76 -17.05 -7.06 -2.47
C SER A 76 -16.51 -5.86 -3.27
N SER A 77 -17.37 -5.15 -3.99
CA SER A 77 -17.04 -3.88 -4.67
C SER A 77 -16.62 -2.77 -3.70
N SER A 78 -16.76 -2.96 -2.38
CA SER A 78 -16.22 -2.03 -1.39
C SER A 78 -14.70 -2.18 -1.28
N ASN A 79 -14.00 -1.11 -0.91
CA ASN A 79 -12.57 -1.11 -0.62
C ASN A 79 -12.21 -1.90 0.66
N ASP A 80 -13.10 -2.74 1.19
CA ASP A 80 -12.86 -3.54 2.37
C ASP A 80 -12.03 -4.77 2.01
N VAL A 81 -10.73 -4.64 2.26
CA VAL A 81 -9.77 -5.72 2.10
C VAL A 81 -10.15 -6.88 3.04
N ILE A 82 -10.11 -8.10 2.50
CA ILE A 82 -10.28 -9.32 3.27
C ILE A 82 -9.24 -9.34 4.38
N LYS A 83 -9.71 -9.54 5.60
CA LYS A 83 -8.82 -9.59 6.77
C LYS A 83 -8.17 -10.96 6.84
N HIS A 84 -6.86 -10.99 6.68
CA HIS A 84 -6.05 -12.17 6.94
C HIS A 84 -5.53 -12.10 8.37
N LYS A 85 -5.67 -13.20 9.13
CA LYS A 85 -5.08 -13.26 10.47
C LYS A 85 -3.57 -13.39 10.30
N PRO A 86 -2.76 -12.45 10.83
CA PRO A 86 -1.32 -12.55 10.72
C PRO A 86 -0.80 -13.78 11.48
N THR A 87 -0.04 -14.62 10.79
CA THR A 87 0.76 -15.66 11.42
C THR A 87 2.16 -15.11 11.70
N PRO A 88 2.82 -15.50 12.81
CA PRO A 88 4.18 -15.07 13.12
C PRO A 88 5.17 -15.38 11.99
N GLU A 89 4.99 -16.50 11.30
CA GLU A 89 5.87 -16.94 10.20
C GLU A 89 5.76 -16.01 8.98
N LEU A 90 4.52 -15.63 8.60
CA LEU A 90 4.27 -14.69 7.51
C LEU A 90 4.80 -13.31 7.84
N LEU A 91 4.53 -12.82 9.05
CA LEU A 91 5.02 -11.52 9.49
C LEU A 91 6.54 -11.46 9.50
N ARG A 92 7.23 -12.51 9.95
CA ARG A 92 8.70 -12.58 9.90
C ARG A 92 9.22 -12.53 8.47
N CYS A 93 8.60 -13.28 7.57
CA CYS A 93 8.95 -13.28 6.14
C CYS A 93 8.80 -11.87 5.53
N LEU A 94 7.68 -11.21 5.82
CA LEU A 94 7.44 -9.84 5.36
C LEU A 94 8.41 -8.84 6.01
N ASP A 95 8.64 -8.90 7.32
CA ASP A 95 9.60 -8.01 7.98
C ASP A 95 10.99 -8.14 7.34
N ASP A 96 11.47 -9.34 7.03
CA ASP A 96 12.77 -9.50 6.36
C ASP A 96 12.79 -8.96 4.93
N ALA A 97 11.66 -8.95 4.24
CA ALA A 97 11.54 -8.44 2.88
C ALA A 97 11.34 -6.91 2.79
N ILE A 98 10.62 -6.29 3.75
CA ILE A 98 10.13 -4.90 3.62
C ILE A 98 10.34 -3.98 4.82
N LYS A 99 10.90 -4.43 5.95
CA LYS A 99 11.01 -3.59 7.17
C LYS A 99 11.83 -2.31 6.97
N ASP A 100 12.87 -2.37 6.14
CA ASP A 100 13.74 -1.24 5.82
C ASP A 100 13.12 -0.28 4.79
N ARG A 101 12.13 -0.75 4.03
CA ARG A 101 11.36 0.05 3.05
C ARG A 101 10.22 0.85 3.66
N LEU A 102 9.82 0.59 4.90
CA LEU A 102 8.65 1.23 5.51
C LEU A 102 9.01 2.02 6.78
N TYR A 103 8.11 2.92 7.17
CA TYR A 103 8.11 3.57 8.47
C TYR A 103 7.37 2.70 9.49
N ILE A 104 7.97 2.55 10.67
CA ILE A 104 7.33 1.86 11.80
C ILE A 104 6.32 2.81 12.43
N ARG A 105 5.05 2.38 12.52
CA ARG A 105 4.03 3.18 13.20
C ARG A 105 4.22 3.11 14.72
N PRO A 106 4.03 4.22 15.44
CA PRO A 106 3.98 4.19 16.90
C PRO A 106 2.90 3.21 17.36
N THR A 107 3.22 2.42 18.38
CA THR A 107 2.29 1.43 18.93
C THR A 107 1.06 2.14 19.51
N ARG A 108 -0.10 1.47 19.51
CA ARG A 108 -1.37 2.08 19.95
C ARG A 108 -1.32 2.66 21.38
N ARG A 109 -0.41 2.15 22.24
CA ARG A 109 -0.15 2.70 23.58
C ARG A 109 0.55 4.06 23.54
N GLU A 110 1.52 4.25 22.65
CA GLU A 110 2.27 5.51 22.52
C GLU A 110 1.43 6.66 21.95
N ARG A 111 0.39 6.34 21.16
CA ARG A 111 -0.54 7.34 20.60
C ARG A 111 -1.47 7.99 21.65
N LEU A 112 -1.57 7.39 22.84
CA LEU A 112 -2.42 7.87 23.95
C LEU A 112 -1.63 8.66 25.00
N VAL A 113 -0.30 8.73 24.91
CA VAL A 113 0.55 9.47 25.85
C VAL A 113 0.99 10.79 25.22
N ASP A 114 0.04 11.71 25.00
CA ASP A 114 0.39 13.12 24.77
C ASP A 114 -0.74 14.07 25.23
N SER A 115 -1.12 13.93 26.49
CA SER A 115 -1.92 14.95 27.21
C SER A 115 -1.37 15.26 28.61
N GLY A 116 -0.09 14.93 28.87
CA GLY A 116 0.54 15.19 30.16
C GLY A 116 2.04 15.41 30.03
N PHE A 117 2.49 16.61 30.37
CA PHE A 117 3.88 17.03 30.50
C PHE A 117 4.78 16.00 31.23
N THR A 118 5.97 15.68 30.69
CA THR A 118 7.32 15.98 31.25
C THR A 118 8.44 15.04 30.74
N THR A 119 9.61 15.65 30.52
CA THR A 119 11.01 15.14 30.41
C THR A 119 11.70 15.09 29.02
N PRO A 120 12.99 15.51 28.95
CA PRO A 120 13.73 15.68 27.70
C PRO A 120 14.50 14.40 27.37
N ALA A 121 13.86 13.44 26.72
CA ALA A 121 14.55 12.29 26.13
C ALA A 121 14.03 12.07 24.71
N ARG A 122 14.93 12.22 23.74
CA ARG A 122 14.79 11.94 22.30
C ARG A 122 13.39 12.15 21.76
N LYS A 123 13.11 13.35 21.24
CA LYS A 123 11.86 13.67 20.54
C LYS A 123 11.54 12.54 19.55
N PRO A 124 10.51 11.69 19.78
CA PRO A 124 10.02 10.84 18.72
C PRO A 124 9.60 11.79 17.60
N ILE A 125 9.96 11.48 16.36
CA ILE A 125 9.41 12.20 15.21
C ILE A 125 7.93 11.82 15.17
N ILE A 126 7.11 12.60 15.88
CA ILE A 126 5.67 12.53 15.80
C ILE A 126 5.36 13.08 14.41
N ILE A 127 5.26 12.17 13.43
CA ILE A 127 4.60 12.50 12.18
C ILE A 127 3.15 12.73 12.59
N LYS A 128 2.81 14.01 12.84
CA LYS A 128 1.42 14.46 12.81
C LYS A 128 0.87 13.86 11.53
N THR A 129 -0.15 13.03 11.65
CA THR A 129 -0.88 12.40 10.57
C THR A 129 -1.46 13.51 9.69
N ARG A 130 -0.61 14.14 8.87
CA ARG A 130 -1.08 14.76 7.64
C ARG A 130 -1.76 13.59 6.96
N ARG A 131 -3.06 13.71 6.72
CA ARG A 131 -3.75 12.85 5.76
C ARG A 131 -2.88 12.92 4.52
N ILE A 132 -2.03 11.91 4.31
CA ILE A 132 -1.25 11.79 3.10
C ILE A 132 -2.32 11.61 2.06
N SER A 133 -2.48 12.66 1.26
CA SER A 133 -3.45 12.71 0.20
C SER A 133 -3.27 11.42 -0.61
N THR A 134 -4.36 10.66 -0.74
CA THR A 134 -4.51 9.50 -1.61
C THR A 134 -4.39 9.87 -3.11
N SER A 135 -3.67 10.94 -3.44
CA SER A 135 -3.63 11.57 -4.77
C SER A 135 -2.84 10.78 -5.80
N ASN A 136 -2.17 9.69 -5.41
CA ASN A 136 -1.48 8.79 -6.34
C ASN A 136 -2.05 7.38 -6.21
N SER A 137 -3.33 7.22 -6.46
CA SER A 137 -3.89 5.90 -6.75
C SER A 137 -4.37 5.84 -8.19
N ILE A 138 -4.37 4.63 -8.76
CA ILE A 138 -4.94 4.36 -10.08
C ILE A 138 -5.78 3.11 -10.00
N VAL A 139 -6.82 3.05 -10.81
CA VAL A 139 -7.61 1.84 -11.02
C VAL A 139 -7.31 1.29 -12.40
N ILE A 140 -7.12 -0.01 -12.46
CA ILE A 140 -7.00 -0.80 -13.68
C ILE A 140 -8.23 -1.69 -13.78
N VAL A 141 -8.90 -1.70 -14.93
CA VAL A 141 -9.99 -2.62 -15.24
C VAL A 141 -9.55 -3.55 -16.36
N PHE A 142 -9.73 -4.86 -16.15
CA PHE A 142 -9.47 -5.88 -17.15
C PHE A 142 -10.75 -6.13 -17.93
N GLU A 143 -10.71 -5.79 -19.21
CA GLU A 143 -11.86 -5.94 -20.10
C GLU A 143 -11.97 -7.37 -20.62
N ALA A 144 -13.18 -7.77 -20.99
CA ALA A 144 -13.46 -9.12 -21.48
C ALA A 144 -12.74 -9.44 -22.81
N ASP A 145 -12.38 -8.42 -23.58
CA ASP A 145 -11.61 -8.54 -24.82
C ASP A 145 -10.08 -8.62 -24.58
N GLY A 146 -9.65 -8.63 -23.32
CA GLY A 146 -8.24 -8.64 -22.91
C GLY A 146 -7.56 -7.27 -22.94
N SER A 147 -8.30 -6.20 -23.26
CA SER A 147 -7.80 -4.83 -23.13
C SER A 147 -7.79 -4.38 -21.66
N ILE A 148 -7.05 -3.30 -21.41
CA ILE A 148 -6.83 -2.77 -20.06
C ILE A 148 -7.16 -1.28 -20.05
N THR A 149 -8.11 -0.90 -19.21
CA THR A 149 -8.51 0.50 -19.01
C THR A 149 -7.91 1.03 -17.71
N LYS A 150 -7.31 2.23 -17.75
CA LYS A 150 -6.71 2.91 -16.59
C LYS A 150 -7.43 4.22 -16.32
N TYR A 151 -7.78 4.49 -15.05
CA TYR A 151 -8.27 5.80 -14.61
C TYR A 151 -7.80 6.13 -13.19
N GLN A 152 -7.91 7.41 -12.80
CA GLN A 152 -7.67 7.84 -11.42
C GLN A 152 -9.00 7.82 -10.66
N PRO A 153 -9.07 7.23 -9.46
CA PRO A 153 -10.26 7.34 -8.62
C PRO A 153 -10.46 8.81 -8.20
N VAL A 154 -11.68 9.31 -8.32
CA VAL A 154 -12.10 10.69 -7.98
C VAL A 154 -12.42 10.78 -6.49
#